data_AF-A0A7S9VVE3-F1
#
_entry.id   AF-A0A7S9VVE3-F1
#
_cell.length_a   1.000
_cell.length_b   1.000
_cell.length_c   1.000
_cell.angle_alpha   90.00
_cell.angle_beta   90.00
_cell.angle_gamma   90.00
#
_symmetry.space_group_name_H-M   'P 1'
#
loop_
_entity.id
_entity.type
_entity.pdbx_description
1 polymer ?
#
loop_
_entity_poly.entity_id
_entity_poly.type
_entity_poly.pdbx_seq_one_letter_code
_entity_poly.pdbx_strand_id
1 'polypeptide(L)' 'MQEAVIASVAAVATHDGEAALVVVLAHPGGGQSYVQMSGEDAAEIVERAGKSNPGELVGLPWTVLQIRATSFV' A
#
# COMPACT_ATOMS: atom_id res chain seq x y z
N MET A 1 12.24 -8.05 15.41
CA MET A 1 10.79 -8.05 15.18
C MET A 1 10.57 -8.39 13.73
N GLN A 2 9.69 -9.34 13.42
CA GLN A 2 9.29 -9.55 12.03
C GLN A 2 8.27 -8.47 11.66
N GLU A 3 8.44 -7.83 10.51
CA GLU A 3 7.65 -6.70 10.06
C GLU A 3 6.48 -7.18 9.19
N ALA A 4 5.41 -6.39 9.08
CA ALA A 4 4.32 -6.72 8.15
C ALA A 4 4.78 -6.57 6.70
N VAL A 5 4.29 -7.46 5.83
CA VAL A 5 4.58 -7.44 4.38
C VAL A 5 3.31 -7.23 3.58
N ILE A 6 3.45 -6.66 2.39
CA ILE A 6 2.35 -6.52 1.45
C ILE A 6 2.00 -7.89 0.90
N ALA A 7 0.81 -8.38 1.22
CA ALA A 7 0.32 -9.70 0.81
C ALA A 7 -0.44 -9.64 -0.52
N SER A 8 -1.20 -8.58 -0.74
CA SER A 8 -1.91 -8.35 -2.01
C SER A 8 -2.21 -6.88 -2.23
N VAL A 9 -2.47 -6.55 -3.49
CA VAL A 9 -2.80 -5.21 -3.96
C VAL A 9 -3.94 -5.32 -4.96
N ALA A 10 -4.97 -4.49 -4.82
CA ALA A 10 -6.11 -4.47 -5.73
C ALA A 10 -6.56 -3.03 -6.02
N ALA A 11 -6.87 -2.75 -7.28
CA ALA A 11 -7.56 -1.51 -7.64
C ALA A 11 -9.05 -1.62 -7.28
N VAL A 12 -9.61 -0.56 -6.70
CA VAL A 12 -11.03 -0.46 -6.36
C VAL A 12 -11.58 0.87 -6.90
N ALA A 13 -12.86 0.87 -7.27
CA ALA A 13 -13.57 2.11 -7.58
C ALA A 13 -14.04 2.77 -6.29
N THR A 14 -13.84 4.09 -6.16
CA THR A 14 -14.40 4.88 -5.06
C THR A 14 -15.78 5.43 -5.44
N HIS A 15 -16.52 5.90 -4.44
CA HIS A 15 -17.81 6.58 -4.64
C HIS A 15 -17.69 7.80 -5.56
N ASP A 16 -16.51 8.44 -5.57
CA ASP A 16 -16.27 9.68 -6.29
C ASP A 16 -15.84 9.43 -7.75
N GLY A 17 -15.90 8.17 -8.21
CA GLY A 17 -15.55 7.78 -9.57
C GLY A 17 -14.05 7.67 -9.82
N GLU A 18 -13.23 7.78 -8.78
CA GLU A 18 -11.78 7.66 -8.86
C GLU A 18 -11.30 6.25 -8.57
N ALA A 19 -10.16 5.88 -9.14
CA ALA A 19 -9.48 4.63 -8.80
C ALA A 19 -8.69 4.80 -7.50
N ALA A 20 -8.90 3.90 -6.55
CA ALA A 20 -8.09 3.75 -5.36
C ALA A 20 -7.39 2.39 -5.35
N LEU A 21 -6.39 2.26 -4.48
CA LEU A 21 -5.66 1.02 -4.28
C LEU A 21 -5.93 0.53 -2.86
N VAL A 22 -6.33 -0.74 -2.73
CA VAL A 22 -6.39 -1.44 -1.44
C VAL A 22 -5.21 -2.38 -1.34
N VAL A 23 -4.44 -2.23 -0.26
CA VAL A 23 -3.28 -3.05 0.08
C VAL A 23 -3.61 -3.89 1.30
N VAL A 24 -3.40 -5.20 1.20
CA VAL A 24 -3.50 -6.10 2.34
C VAL A 24 -2.11 -6.33 2.90
N LEU A 25 -1.93 -6.04 4.18
CA LEU A 25 -0.72 -6.34 4.93
C LEU A 25 -0.90 -7.65 5.68
N ALA A 26 0.04 -8.58 5.55
CA ALA A 26 0.12 -9.79 6.37
C ALA A 26 1.13 -9.58 7.50
N HIS A 27 0.69 -9.81 8.73
CA HIS A 27 1.53 -9.75 9.92
C HIS A 27 2.07 -11.14 10.27
N PRO A 28 3.27 -11.24 10.87
CA PRO A 28 3.87 -12.53 11.25
C PRO A 28 3.01 -13.37 12.22
N GLY A 29 2.12 -12.73 12.98
CA GLY A 29 1.17 -13.40 13.87
C GLY A 29 -0.09 -13.94 13.18
N GLY A 30 -0.17 -13.89 11.84
CA GLY A 30 -1.33 -14.31 11.06
C GLY A 30 -2.43 -13.26 10.91
N GLY A 31 -2.29 -12.09 11.55
CA GLY A 31 -3.20 -10.97 11.41
C GLY A 31 -3.08 -10.30 10.04
N GLN A 32 -4.15 -9.62 9.61
CA GLN A 32 -4.16 -8.82 8.40
C GLN A 32 -4.61 -7.39 8.68
N SER A 33 -4.12 -6.45 7.89
CA SER A 33 -4.59 -5.06 7.88
C SER A 33 -4.88 -4.63 6.45
N TYR A 34 -5.86 -3.74 6.29
CA TYR A 34 -6.24 -3.19 5.00
C TYR A 34 -5.90 -1.71 4.98
N VAL A 35 -5.17 -1.28 3.97
CA VAL A 35 -4.80 0.12 3.76
C VAL A 35 -5.36 0.54 2.41
N GLN A 36 -6.22 1.55 2.41
CA GLN A 36 -6.70 2.18 1.18
C GLN A 36 -5.90 3.47 0.95
N MET A 37 -5.50 3.71 -0.29
CA MET A 37 -4.85 4.94 -0.73
C MET A 37 -5.43 5.41 -2.07
N SER A 38 -5.28 6.69 -2.37
CA SER A 38 -5.66 7.24 -3.67
C SER A 38 -4.80 6.65 -4.79
N GLY A 39 -5.28 6.75 -6.03
CA GLY A 39 -4.47 6.38 -7.20
C GLY A 39 -3.19 7.22 -7.32
N GLU A 40 -3.23 8.49 -6.90
CA GLU A 40 -2.07 9.40 -6.89
C GLU A 40 -0.98 8.92 -5.91
N ASP A 41 -1.35 8.67 -4.66
CA ASP A 41 -0.42 8.17 -3.64
C ASP A 41 0.15 6.81 -4.04
N ALA A 42 -0.67 5.94 -4.66
CA ALA A 42 -0.22 4.65 -5.17
C ALA A 42 0.82 4.79 -6.29
N ALA A 43 0.64 5.75 -7.21
CA ALA A 43 1.60 6.01 -8.28
C ALA A 43 2.95 6.48 -7.73
N GLU A 44 2.93 7.39 -6.76
CA GLU A 44 4.14 7.88 -6.08
C GLU A 44 4.88 6.73 -5.35
N ILE A 45 4.15 5.86 -4.66
CA ILE A 45 4.72 4.69 -3.97
C ILE A 45 5.42 3.75 -4.97
N VAL A 46 4.76 3.44 -6.09
CA VAL A 46 5.31 2.56 -7.13
C VAL A 46 6.59 3.13 -7.72
N GLU A 47 6.58 4.42 -8.06
CA GLU A 47 7.75 5.13 -8.59
C GLU A 47 8.90 5.11 -7.58
N ARG A 48 8.64 5.49 -6.33
CA ARG A 48 9.65 5.53 -5.26
C ARG A 48 10.23 4.16 -4.93
N ALA A 49 9.43 3.10 -5.06
CA ALA A 49 9.87 1.71 -4.90
C ALA A 49 10.64 1.17 -6.12
N GLY A 50 10.78 1.97 -7.19
CA GLY A 50 11.44 1.58 -8.44
C GLY A 50 10.70 0.48 -9.18
N LYS A 51 9.37 0.42 -9.06
CA LYS A 51 8.51 -0.60 -9.66
C LYS A 51 7.76 -0.06 -10.86
N SER A 52 7.29 -0.97 -11.71
CA SER A 52 6.55 -0.58 -12.93
C SER A 52 5.03 -0.60 -12.73
N ASN A 53 4.54 -1.31 -11.71
CA ASN A 53 3.12 -1.41 -11.41
C ASN A 53 2.88 -1.78 -9.93
N PRO A 54 1.66 -1.55 -9.39
CA PRO A 54 1.36 -1.84 -7.98
C PRO A 54 1.48 -3.31 -7.57
N GLY A 55 1.33 -4.26 -8.50
CA GLY A 55 1.44 -5.70 -8.19
C GLY A 55 2.85 -6.10 -7.76
N GLU A 56 3.88 -5.39 -8.22
CA GLU A 56 5.28 -5.61 -7.85
C GLU A 56 5.62 -5.16 -6.42
N LEU A 57 4.68 -4.54 -5.71
CA LEU A 57 4.83 -4.21 -4.30
C LEU A 57 4.60 -5.43 -3.39
N VAL A 58 3.96 -6.49 -3.90
CA VAL A 58 3.72 -7.71 -3.12
C VAL A 58 5.04 -8.34 -2.67
N GLY A 59 5.11 -8.69 -1.39
CA GLY A 59 6.31 -9.21 -0.74
C GLY A 59 7.24 -8.14 -0.17
N LEU A 60 7.04 -6.85 -0.50
CA LEU A 60 7.80 -5.76 0.11
C LEU A 60 7.30 -5.47 1.54
N PRO A 61 8.17 -4.93 2.42
CA PRO A 61 7.77 -4.51 3.76
C PRO A 61 6.76 -3.36 3.70
N TRP A 62 5.90 -3.26 4.71
CA TRP A 62 4.85 -2.22 4.77
C TRP A 62 5.41 -0.79 4.74
N THR A 63 6.67 -0.59 5.11
CA THR A 63 7.35 0.71 5.16
C THR A 63 7.47 1.39 3.79
N VAL A 64 7.37 0.64 2.69
CA VAL A 64 7.34 1.23 1.34
C VAL A 64 6.13 2.13 1.11
N LEU A 65 5.05 1.94 1.89
CA LEU A 65 3.83 2.74 1.81
C LEU A 65 3.94 4.10 2.51
N GLN A 66 5.01 4.34 3.30
CA GLN A 66 5.18 5.59 4.05
C GLN A 66 5.71 6.70 3.14
N ILE A 67 4.84 7.43 2.46
CA ILE A 67 5.23 8.54 1.56
C ILE A 67 5.19 9.92 2.22
N ARG A 68 4.49 10.08 3.34
CA ARG A 68 4.39 11.35 4.06
C ARG A 68 4.87 11.21 5.50
N ALA A 69 5.57 12.22 5.99
CA ALA A 69 5.84 12.34 7.42
C ALA A 69 4.51 12.56 8.13
N THR A 70 4.17 11.67 9.05
CA THR A 70 2.98 11.82 9.87
C THR A 70 3.13 13.04 10.77
N SER A 71 2.44 14.14 10.45
CA SER A 71 2.21 15.25 11.37
C SER A 71 0.79 15.14 11.92
N PHE A 72 0.62 14.45 13.05
CA PHE A 72 -0.57 14.68 13.87
C PHE A 72 -0.34 15.98 14.63
N VAL A 73 -1.07 17.03 14.28
CA VAL A 73 -1.15 18.28 15.06
C VAL A 73 -2.31 18.15 16.04
#